data_AF-A0A922MBB3-F1
#
_entry.id   AF-A0A922MBB3-F1
#
_cell.length_a   1.000
_cell.length_b   1.000
_cell.length_c   1.000
_cell.angle_alpha   90.00
_cell.angle_beta   90.00
_cell.angle_gamma   90.00
#
_symmetry.space_group_name_H-M   'P 1'
#
loop_
_entity.id
_entity.type
_entity.pdbx_description
1 polymer ?
#
loop_
_entity_poly.entity_id
_entity_poly.type
_entity_poly.pdbx_seq_one_letter_code
_entity_poly.pdbx_strand_id
1 'polypeptide(L)'
;MCWESNKYASVEAKLAKMLAKLNRPINIRYLRNNETIDNDNYPNNNLLFVLNRTCEDANTFLRWASENLKFRKSYRWLILGETLTINDSTRYVVSPDFNDIKISVDSEVIIIDEKENSNEVVLYTFYKLKPHTEWIIEDYGTWTPHTGFTQSKDRIESNVMRRKNFMGESLITSVAISDNRTKTDLLGLGNIFIDTPAKSSFRIIVLLFDFLNATKVVKFSETWGYFINGSWNGMIGTLGRLVMFLVFLAFVFLYTSYSANIVVLLQSTSNQIRTLSDLLHSRLELGLERASFNKFYFSSAYTADDPIKKALVETKIAPKGVLTNVMDIEQGVRTMQKKPFAFNMNTGTGYRIVSAIFQEHEKCGLQEIEYITNSNPWLCSRRYIRIQEHGLSDRENRLIYAKKPACTVMGGSFDSVNMVDFYPVCLILLYGMILAFLLLGIEIFVHRKQMKIRNQLQVE
;
A
#
# COMPACT_ATOMS: atom_id res chain seq x y z
N MET A 1 15.25 14.82 37.27
CA MET A 1 16.03 16.08 37.28
C MET A 1 15.79 17.08 36.12
N CYS A 2 15.03 16.80 35.06
CA CYS A 2 14.46 17.91 34.24
C CYS A 2 12.92 17.89 34.07
N TRP A 3 12.28 16.77 34.41
CA TRP A 3 10.82 16.61 34.36
C TRP A 3 10.19 16.42 35.76
N GLU A 4 10.98 16.46 36.84
CA GLU A 4 10.53 16.23 38.22
C GLU A 4 10.25 17.51 39.01
N SER A 5 10.74 18.68 38.56
CA SER A 5 10.55 19.97 39.22
C SER A 5 10.05 21.07 38.27
N ASN A 6 9.11 20.72 37.37
CA ASN A 6 8.66 21.66 36.34
C ASN A 6 7.47 22.52 36.80
N LYS A 7 7.66 23.85 36.73
CA LYS A 7 6.57 24.86 36.68
C LYS A 7 5.48 24.47 35.67
N TYR A 8 5.84 23.73 34.62
CA TYR A 8 4.98 23.31 33.51
C TYR A 8 4.38 21.89 33.62
N ALA A 9 4.60 21.15 34.71
CA ALA A 9 4.25 19.72 34.79
C ALA A 9 2.74 19.43 34.60
N SER A 10 1.86 20.33 35.06
CA SER A 10 0.40 20.20 34.92
C SER A 10 -0.10 20.50 33.50
N VAL A 11 0.55 21.45 32.82
CA VAL A 11 0.29 21.87 31.45
C VAL A 11 0.77 20.81 30.47
N GLU A 12 2.00 20.34 30.66
CA GLU A 12 2.71 19.38 29.83
C GLU A 12 1.90 18.09 29.57
N ALA A 13 1.48 17.39 30.64
CA ALA A 13 0.83 16.08 30.50
C ALA A 13 -0.58 16.18 29.90
N LYS A 14 -1.33 17.25 30.21
CA LYS A 14 -2.70 17.44 29.71
C LYS A 14 -2.71 17.99 28.29
N LEU A 15 -1.88 18.99 27.99
CA LEU A 15 -1.77 19.60 26.67
C LEU A 15 -1.18 18.62 25.65
N ALA A 16 -0.08 17.92 25.97
CA ALA A 16 0.51 16.95 25.05
C ALA A 16 -0.47 15.82 24.69
N LYS A 17 -1.25 15.32 25.66
CA LYS A 17 -2.31 14.33 25.42
C LYS A 17 -3.45 14.88 24.56
N MET A 18 -3.85 16.14 24.75
CA MET A 18 -4.89 16.77 23.92
C MET A 18 -4.41 17.03 22.48
N LEU A 19 -3.19 17.54 22.30
CA LEU A 19 -2.55 17.70 20.99
C LEU A 19 -2.40 16.35 20.28
N ALA A 20 -2.15 15.29 21.05
CA ALA A 20 -2.15 13.95 20.51
C ALA A 20 -3.55 13.50 20.05
N LYS A 21 -4.60 13.82 20.80
CA LYS A 21 -5.95 13.40 20.44
C LYS A 21 -6.52 14.13 19.21
N LEU A 22 -6.17 15.40 18.99
CA LEU A 22 -6.72 16.23 17.90
C LEU A 22 -6.35 15.71 16.50
N ASN A 23 -5.07 15.40 16.28
CA ASN A 23 -4.52 15.05 14.96
C ASN A 23 -3.78 13.70 14.98
N ARG A 24 -4.14 12.79 15.89
CA ARG A 24 -3.59 11.43 16.07
C ARG A 24 -2.08 11.25 15.77
N PRO A 25 -1.12 11.72 16.59
CA PRO A 25 0.08 10.95 16.83
C PRO A 25 -0.28 9.78 17.76
N ILE A 26 0.28 8.62 17.47
CA ILE A 26 0.05 7.40 18.25
C ILE A 26 0.95 7.43 19.50
N ASN A 27 2.10 8.14 19.41
CA ASN A 27 3.14 8.11 20.44
C ASN A 27 3.62 9.53 20.82
N ILE A 28 3.71 9.79 22.12
CA ILE A 28 4.30 11.01 22.71
C ILE A 28 5.67 10.60 23.28
N ARG A 29 6.73 11.32 22.91
CA ARG A 29 8.08 11.09 23.44
C ARG A 29 8.59 12.31 24.18
N TYR A 30 8.84 12.13 25.47
CA TYR A 30 9.47 13.12 26.33
C TYR A 30 10.98 12.95 26.24
N LEU A 31 11.67 13.99 25.84
CA LEU A 31 13.12 13.93 25.65
C LEU A 31 13.83 14.12 26.99
N ARG A 32 14.63 13.12 27.40
CA ARG A 32 15.45 13.14 28.62
C ARG A 32 16.93 13.23 28.25
N ASN A 33 17.75 13.68 29.20
CA ASN A 33 19.20 13.80 29.02
C ASN A 33 19.79 12.48 28.48
N ASN A 34 20.64 12.58 27.47
CA ASN A 34 21.37 11.50 26.79
C ASN A 34 20.58 10.53 25.86
N GLU A 35 19.34 10.81 25.47
CA GLU A 35 18.67 10.01 24.42
C GLU A 35 18.92 10.55 23.00
N THR A 36 19.56 9.78 22.12
CA THR A 36 19.61 10.07 20.67
C THR A 36 18.39 9.47 19.94
N ILE A 37 17.80 10.21 18.99
CA ILE A 37 16.64 9.78 18.18
C ILE A 37 17.11 9.01 16.93
N ASP A 38 17.96 8.00 17.10
CA ASP A 38 18.57 7.28 15.98
C ASP A 38 17.86 5.97 15.60
N ASN A 39 17.07 5.36 16.51
CA ASN A 39 16.43 4.06 16.31
C ASN A 39 14.89 4.08 16.43
N ASP A 40 14.22 4.97 15.69
CA ASP A 40 12.75 4.97 15.68
C ASP A 40 12.22 4.08 14.53
N ASN A 41 11.98 2.79 14.84
CA ASN A 41 11.25 1.82 14.00
C ASN A 41 9.74 2.15 13.87
N TYR A 42 9.32 3.36 14.25
CA TYR A 42 7.92 3.75 14.25
C TYR A 42 7.53 4.37 12.91
N PRO A 43 6.33 4.09 12.37
CA PRO A 43 5.86 4.72 11.15
C PRO A 43 5.83 6.24 11.32
N ASN A 44 6.63 6.91 10.50
CA ASN A 44 7.07 8.32 10.55
C ASN A 44 5.97 9.41 10.52
N ASN A 45 4.70 9.15 10.80
CA ASN A 45 3.66 10.19 10.72
C ASN A 45 3.01 10.57 12.06
N ASN A 46 3.42 9.95 13.16
CA ASN A 46 2.60 9.89 14.37
C ASN A 46 3.38 10.11 15.68
N LEU A 47 4.50 10.85 15.66
CA LEU A 47 5.32 11.16 16.84
C LEU A 47 5.23 12.64 17.22
N LEU A 48 4.93 12.90 18.50
CA LEU A 48 5.02 14.22 19.12
C LEU A 48 6.21 14.23 20.09
N PHE A 49 7.23 15.01 19.77
CA PHE A 49 8.37 15.28 20.65
C PHE A 49 8.03 16.41 21.60
N VAL A 50 8.24 16.18 22.90
CA VAL A 50 8.07 17.21 23.92
C VAL A 50 9.45 17.52 24.49
N LEU A 51 9.86 18.78 24.40
CA LEU A 51 11.14 19.28 24.87
C LEU A 51 10.88 20.43 25.85
N ASN A 52 11.57 20.41 26.99
CA ASN A 52 11.58 21.54 27.91
C ASN A 52 12.92 22.28 27.83
N ARG A 53 12.89 23.58 27.55
CA ARG A 53 14.08 24.45 27.44
C ARG A 53 14.70 24.84 28.78
N THR A 54 14.03 24.60 29.92
CA THR A 54 14.67 24.76 31.23
C THR A 54 15.76 23.72 31.50
N CYS A 55 15.92 22.72 30.62
CA CYS A 55 17.01 21.75 30.67
C CYS A 55 18.29 22.31 30.06
N GLU A 56 19.43 22.10 30.73
CA GLU A 56 20.76 22.55 30.27
C GLU A 56 21.12 22.02 28.87
N ASP A 57 20.68 20.79 28.52
CA ASP A 57 20.97 20.14 27.23
C ASP A 57 19.96 20.45 26.12
N ALA A 58 18.93 21.28 26.36
CA ALA A 58 17.85 21.47 25.38
C ALA A 58 18.34 22.14 24.08
N ASN A 59 19.22 23.13 24.19
CA ASN A 59 19.72 23.89 23.05
C ASN A 59 20.69 23.06 22.18
N THR A 60 21.54 22.23 22.78
CA THR A 60 22.44 21.32 22.05
C THR A 60 21.63 20.28 21.27
N PHE A 61 20.55 19.78 21.89
CA PHE A 61 19.63 18.84 21.26
C PHE A 61 18.88 19.42 20.07
N LEU A 62 18.39 20.66 20.17
CA LEU A 62 17.71 21.34 19.06
C LEU A 62 18.64 21.54 17.84
N ARG A 63 19.93 21.80 18.06
CA ARG A 63 20.93 21.85 16.98
C ARG A 63 21.14 20.49 16.33
N TRP A 64 21.28 19.44 17.13
CA TRP A 64 21.36 18.06 16.63
C TRP A 64 20.12 17.67 15.82
N ALA A 65 18.92 18.05 16.28
CA ALA A 65 17.66 17.80 15.59
C ALA A 65 17.57 18.53 14.24
N SER A 66 18.12 19.74 14.16
CA SER A 66 18.24 20.52 12.92
C SER A 66 19.17 19.84 11.90
N GLU A 67 20.36 19.42 12.33
CA GLU A 67 21.34 18.74 11.48
C GLU A 67 20.82 17.39 10.95
N ASN A 68 20.06 16.67 11.76
CA ASN A 68 19.46 15.38 11.40
C ASN A 68 18.06 15.50 10.75
N LEU A 69 17.66 16.70 10.32
CA LEU A 69 16.42 16.95 9.58
C LEU A 69 15.15 16.45 10.31
N LYS A 70 15.14 16.55 11.64
CA LYS A 70 14.02 16.11 12.50
C LYS A 70 12.88 17.13 12.60
N PHE A 71 12.98 18.28 11.93
CA PHE A 71 11.89 19.27 11.80
C PHE A 71 11.01 19.07 10.57
N ARG A 72 11.06 17.94 9.88
CA ARG A 72 10.18 17.65 8.72
C ARG A 72 8.72 17.46 9.15
N LYS A 73 7.78 17.60 8.21
CA LYS A 73 6.33 17.36 8.39
C LYS A 73 5.94 16.09 9.19
N SER A 74 6.75 15.04 9.08
CA SER A 74 6.60 13.77 9.78
C SER A 74 6.65 13.86 11.32
N TYR A 75 7.33 14.88 11.85
CA TYR A 75 7.56 15.05 13.27
C TYR A 75 6.89 16.32 13.77
N ARG A 76 6.21 16.21 14.92
CA ARG A 76 5.66 17.38 15.63
C ARG A 76 6.49 17.66 16.87
N TRP A 77 6.70 18.94 17.14
CA TRP A 77 7.48 19.40 18.28
C TRP A 77 6.63 20.28 19.17
N LEU A 78 6.64 20.01 20.47
CA LEU A 78 6.13 20.87 21.51
C LEU A 78 7.30 21.31 22.38
N ILE A 79 7.65 22.58 22.30
CA ILE A 79 8.75 23.18 23.04
C ILE A 79 8.16 24.00 24.19
N LEU A 80 8.56 23.65 25.40
CA LEU A 80 8.17 24.30 26.64
C LEU A 80 9.29 25.24 27.09
N GLY A 81 8.93 26.42 27.62
CA GLY A 81 9.85 27.44 28.11
C GLY A 81 9.92 28.69 27.21
N GLU A 82 10.46 29.77 27.78
CA GLU A 82 10.48 31.10 27.18
C GLU A 82 11.23 31.14 25.84
N THR A 83 10.47 31.17 24.75
CA THR A 83 11.00 31.11 23.38
C THR A 83 10.79 32.40 22.60
N LEU A 84 9.87 33.23 23.07
CA LEU A 84 9.59 34.55 22.52
C LEU A 84 10.12 35.60 23.48
N THR A 85 10.92 36.53 22.96
CA THR A 85 11.36 37.73 23.66
C THR A 85 10.59 38.92 23.12
N ILE A 86 10.18 39.84 24.00
CA ILE A 86 9.50 41.07 23.61
C ILE A 86 10.57 42.12 23.31
N ASN A 87 10.64 42.61 22.07
CA ASN A 87 11.39 43.83 21.76
C ASN A 87 10.50 45.08 22.00
N ASP A 88 11.13 46.25 22.14
CA ASP A 88 10.60 47.60 22.49
C ASP A 88 9.40 48.15 21.68
N SER A 89 8.68 47.30 20.93
CA SER A 89 7.47 47.63 20.17
C SER A 89 6.57 46.42 19.99
N THR A 90 6.03 45.85 21.08
CA THR A 90 4.90 44.86 21.11
C THR A 90 4.97 43.65 20.14
N ARG A 91 6.11 43.41 19.50
CA ARG A 91 6.34 42.31 18.57
C ARG A 91 7.14 41.23 19.27
N TYR A 92 6.58 40.02 19.28
CA TYR A 92 7.29 38.83 19.72
C TYR A 92 8.41 38.51 18.73
N VAL A 93 9.63 38.35 19.22
CA VAL A 93 10.80 37.93 18.46
C VAL A 93 11.25 36.57 18.98
N VAL A 94 11.59 35.66 18.08
CA VAL A 94 12.12 34.35 18.47
C VAL A 94 13.52 34.53 19.07
N SER A 95 13.79 33.86 20.19
CA SER A 95 15.09 33.88 20.88
C SER A 95 16.27 33.59 19.92
N PRO A 96 17.41 34.29 20.08
CA PRO A 96 18.58 34.14 19.20
C PRO A 96 19.15 32.71 19.15
N ASP A 97 18.85 31.88 20.15
CA ASP A 97 19.20 30.45 20.20
C ASP A 97 18.72 29.67 18.97
N PHE A 98 17.66 30.14 18.30
CA PHE A 98 17.08 29.48 17.13
C PHE A 98 17.71 29.90 15.80
N ASN A 99 18.62 30.89 15.76
CA ASN A 99 19.13 31.41 14.49
C ASN A 99 19.82 30.36 13.61
N ASP A 100 20.50 29.40 14.23
CA ASP A 100 21.21 28.31 13.54
C ASP A 100 20.32 27.09 13.22
N ILE A 101 19.06 27.11 13.65
CA ILE A 101 18.13 25.99 13.53
C ILE A 101 17.31 26.13 12.25
N LYS A 102 17.27 25.06 11.45
CA LYS A 102 16.55 25.00 10.17
C LYS A 102 15.13 24.47 10.39
N ILE A 103 14.18 25.39 10.55
CA ILE A 103 12.75 25.08 10.63
C ILE A 103 12.08 25.63 9.37
N SER A 104 11.61 24.74 8.50
CA SER A 104 11.04 25.06 7.20
C SER A 104 9.52 25.19 7.25
N VAL A 105 8.93 25.60 6.12
CA VAL A 105 7.49 25.86 5.98
C VAL A 105 6.62 24.64 6.31
N ASP A 106 7.12 23.43 6.08
CA ASP A 106 6.43 22.16 6.34
C ASP A 106 6.51 21.69 7.80
N SER A 107 7.39 22.29 8.61
CA SER A 107 7.61 21.95 10.01
C SER A 107 6.43 22.35 10.90
N GLU A 108 6.06 21.48 11.85
CA GLU A 108 5.09 21.79 12.91
C GLU A 108 5.78 21.83 14.26
N VAL A 109 6.35 23.01 14.56
CA VAL A 109 6.95 23.33 15.86
C VAL A 109 5.99 24.24 16.61
N ILE A 110 5.59 23.80 17.80
CA ILE A 110 4.63 24.46 18.67
C ILE A 110 5.40 24.93 19.90
N ILE A 111 5.25 26.20 20.24
CA ILE A 111 5.78 26.81 21.45
C ILE A 111 4.64 27.29 22.32
N ILE A 112 4.89 27.30 23.62
CA ILE A 112 3.98 27.89 24.61
C ILE A 112 4.50 29.25 25.06
N ASP A 113 3.58 30.18 25.20
CA ASP A 113 3.77 31.45 25.88
C ASP A 113 2.75 31.53 27.03
N GLU A 114 3.26 31.74 28.24
CA GLU A 114 2.44 31.80 29.45
C GLU A 114 2.31 33.28 29.86
N LYS A 115 1.09 33.81 29.83
CA LYS A 115 0.85 35.17 30.32
C LYS A 115 0.95 35.20 31.84
N GLU A 116 1.73 36.14 32.38
CA GLU A 116 2.10 36.23 33.80
C GLU A 116 0.94 36.37 34.82
N ASN A 117 -0.34 36.40 34.43
CA ASN A 117 -1.48 36.56 35.36
C ASN A 117 -2.75 35.75 35.02
N SER A 118 -2.70 34.84 34.05
CA SER A 118 -3.84 34.00 33.68
C SER A 118 -3.42 32.55 33.54
N ASN A 119 -4.24 31.60 34.01
CA ASN A 119 -4.10 30.15 33.71
C ASN A 119 -4.35 29.83 32.21
N GLU A 120 -4.17 30.80 31.32
CA GLU A 120 -4.32 30.70 29.88
C GLU A 120 -2.93 30.64 29.26
N VAL A 121 -2.67 29.55 28.55
CA VAL A 121 -1.44 29.33 27.79
C VAL A 121 -1.76 29.59 26.33
N VAL A 122 -1.04 30.53 25.72
CA VAL A 122 -1.16 30.81 24.29
C VAL A 122 -0.12 29.97 23.55
N LEU A 123 -0.52 29.36 22.45
CA LEU A 123 0.34 28.51 21.65
C LEU A 123 0.67 29.25 20.35
N TYR A 124 1.94 29.25 19.98
CA TYR A 124 2.41 29.78 18.71
C TYR A 124 3.13 28.72 17.90
N THR A 125 3.17 28.89 16.59
CA THR A 125 4.06 28.14 15.70
C THR A 125 4.89 29.10 14.89
N PHE A 126 6.13 28.74 14.60
CA PHE A 126 7.05 29.62 13.90
C PHE A 126 7.90 28.84 12.90
N TYR A 127 8.26 29.49 11.81
CA TYR A 127 9.03 28.90 10.72
C TYR A 127 9.78 29.97 9.94
N LYS A 128 10.74 29.51 9.12
CA LYS A 128 11.46 30.33 8.14
C LYS A 128 11.12 29.87 6.72
N LEU A 129 10.95 30.82 5.81
CA LEU A 129 10.86 30.54 4.37
C LEU A 129 12.23 30.11 3.83
N LYS A 130 13.30 30.79 4.27
CA LYS A 130 14.69 30.45 3.99
C LYS A 130 15.56 30.69 5.23
N PRO A 131 16.78 30.12 5.30
CA PRO A 131 17.67 30.31 6.45
C PRO A 131 17.93 31.78 6.81
N HIS A 132 17.98 32.66 5.80
CA HIS A 132 18.30 34.09 5.93
C HIS A 132 17.08 35.00 6.13
N THR A 133 15.85 34.49 6.04
CA THR A 133 14.64 35.32 6.24
C THR A 133 14.31 35.47 7.71
N GLU A 134 13.51 36.49 8.04
CA GLU A 134 12.94 36.65 9.38
C GLU A 134 12.00 35.48 9.74
N TRP A 135 11.79 35.29 11.05
CA TRP A 135 10.86 34.29 11.57
C TRP A 135 9.42 34.75 11.38
N ILE A 136 8.60 33.88 10.79
CA ILE A 136 7.15 34.10 10.71
C ILE A 136 6.50 33.36 11.88
N ILE A 137 5.74 34.08 12.70
CA ILE A 137 5.03 33.54 13.86
C ILE A 137 3.54 33.52 13.56
N GLU A 138 2.89 32.39 13.79
CA GLU A 138 1.45 32.19 13.62
C GLU A 138 0.83 31.78 14.97
N ASP A 139 -0.38 32.26 15.22
CA ASP A 139 -1.19 31.78 16.34
C ASP A 139 -1.63 30.32 16.11
N TYR A 140 -1.42 29.47 17.11
CA TYR A 140 -1.81 28.07 17.09
C TYR A 140 -3.13 27.84 17.82
N GLY A 141 -3.42 28.63 18.84
CA GLY A 141 -4.62 28.54 19.68
C GLY A 141 -4.33 28.78 21.16
N THR A 142 -5.37 28.74 21.96
CA THR A 142 -5.28 28.94 23.41
C THR A 142 -5.63 27.68 24.16
N TRP A 143 -4.97 27.45 25.30
CA TRP A 143 -5.24 26.34 26.18
C TRP A 143 -5.54 26.85 27.58
N THR A 144 -6.65 26.36 28.16
CA THR A 144 -6.91 26.55 29.58
C THR A 144 -7.15 25.21 30.27
N PRO A 145 -6.86 25.08 31.57
CA PRO A 145 -7.12 23.87 32.33
C PRO A 145 -8.59 23.43 32.36
N HIS A 146 -9.53 24.38 32.22
CA HIS A 146 -10.97 24.15 32.37
C HIS A 146 -11.69 23.92 31.03
N THR A 147 -11.39 24.74 30.01
CA THR A 147 -12.04 24.66 28.69
C THR A 147 -11.29 23.76 27.71
N GLY A 148 -10.04 23.39 28.02
CA GLY A 148 -9.19 22.59 27.14
C GLY A 148 -8.52 23.41 26.05
N PHE A 149 -8.07 22.74 24.99
CA PHE A 149 -7.42 23.39 23.84
C PHE A 149 -8.47 23.93 22.86
N THR A 150 -8.41 25.22 22.58
CA THR A 150 -9.21 25.90 21.56
C THR A 150 -8.30 26.25 20.39
N GLN A 151 -8.53 25.62 19.25
CA GLN A 151 -7.73 25.84 18.05
C GLN A 151 -8.08 27.19 17.40
N SER A 152 -7.05 27.91 16.93
CA SER A 152 -7.26 29.17 16.21
C SER A 152 -8.01 28.94 14.89
N LYS A 153 -8.90 29.88 14.53
CA LYS A 153 -9.79 29.77 13.36
C LYS A 153 -9.02 29.60 12.05
N ASP A 154 -7.83 30.18 11.98
CA ASP A 154 -6.99 30.14 10.79
C ASP A 154 -6.46 28.74 10.48
N ARG A 155 -6.48 27.80 11.44
CA ARG A 155 -5.99 26.42 11.25
C ARG A 155 -7.02 25.42 10.71
N ILE A 156 -8.22 25.87 10.32
CA ILE A 156 -9.16 25.01 9.58
C ILE A 156 -8.51 24.57 8.24
N GLU A 157 -7.64 25.40 7.68
CA GLU A 157 -6.85 25.08 6.50
C GLU A 157 -5.53 24.35 6.82
N SER A 158 -5.09 23.48 5.90
CA SER A 158 -3.81 22.78 6.02
C SER A 158 -2.61 23.75 6.03
N ASN A 159 -1.52 23.39 6.72
CA ASN A 159 -0.29 24.21 6.76
C ASN A 159 0.22 24.61 5.36
N VAL A 160 0.05 23.74 4.36
CA VAL A 160 0.48 24.00 2.98
C VAL A 160 -0.32 25.14 2.34
N MET A 161 -1.62 25.26 2.64
CA MET A 161 -2.46 26.33 2.09
C MET A 161 -2.28 27.65 2.82
N ARG A 162 -2.10 27.61 4.15
CA ARG A 162 -1.87 28.81 4.97
C ARG A 162 -0.53 29.45 4.64
N ARG A 163 0.51 28.62 4.55
CA ARG A 163 1.90 29.06 4.32
C ARG A 163 2.29 29.10 2.85
N LYS A 164 1.31 29.25 1.95
CA LYS A 164 1.55 29.28 0.49
C LYS A 164 2.27 30.54 0.02
N ASN A 165 2.19 31.64 0.76
CA ASN A 165 2.73 32.93 0.35
C ASN A 165 4.21 33.07 0.73
N PHE A 166 5.08 33.12 -0.27
CA PHE A 166 6.54 33.25 -0.11
C PHE A 166 7.02 34.71 -0.10
N MET A 167 6.12 35.69 -0.15
CA MET A 167 6.45 37.13 -0.03
C MET A 167 7.50 37.62 -1.04
N GLY A 168 7.52 37.03 -2.24
CA GLY A 168 8.50 37.35 -3.28
C GLY A 168 9.85 36.65 -3.12
N GLU A 169 9.99 35.68 -2.20
CA GLU A 169 11.22 34.92 -2.05
C GLU A 169 11.55 34.06 -3.26
N SER A 170 12.85 33.96 -3.56
CA SER A 170 13.31 33.25 -4.77
C SER A 170 13.29 31.73 -4.63
N LEU A 171 12.62 31.03 -5.55
CA LEU A 171 12.72 29.58 -5.70
C LEU A 171 13.48 29.24 -6.98
N ILE A 172 14.35 28.25 -6.87
CA ILE A 172 15.22 27.82 -7.97
C ILE A 172 14.50 26.72 -8.74
N THR A 173 14.33 26.92 -10.04
CA THR A 173 13.88 25.89 -10.99
C THR A 173 14.96 25.63 -12.02
N SER A 174 15.06 24.39 -12.51
CA SER A 174 16.00 24.04 -13.57
C SER A 174 15.26 23.75 -14.86
N VAL A 175 15.76 24.27 -15.97
CA VAL A 175 15.18 24.04 -17.30
C VAL A 175 16.27 23.60 -18.26
N ALA A 176 16.06 22.47 -18.92
CA ALA A 176 16.93 22.00 -19.98
C ALA A 176 16.63 22.75 -21.28
N ILE A 177 17.66 23.31 -21.92
CA ILE A 177 17.56 24.06 -23.17
C ILE A 177 18.58 23.56 -24.17
N SER A 178 18.21 23.55 -25.44
CA SER A 178 19.10 23.25 -26.56
C SER A 178 19.55 24.52 -27.28
N ASP A 179 18.64 25.50 -27.43
CA ASP A 179 18.92 26.77 -28.09
C ASP A 179 19.06 27.90 -27.06
N ASN A 180 20.12 28.70 -27.19
CA ASN A 180 20.38 29.86 -26.34
C ASN A 180 19.29 30.95 -26.50
N ARG A 181 18.61 31.00 -27.66
CA ARG A 181 17.47 31.91 -27.91
C ARG A 181 16.29 31.61 -26.99
N THR A 182 16.15 30.35 -26.54
CA THR A 182 15.08 29.95 -25.61
C THR A 182 15.24 30.64 -24.25
N LYS A 183 16.46 31.02 -23.83
CA LYS A 183 16.70 31.71 -22.54
C LYS A 183 15.97 33.04 -22.42
N THR A 184 15.84 33.78 -23.53
CA THR A 184 15.20 35.09 -23.56
C THR A 184 13.68 35.01 -23.71
N ASP A 185 13.17 33.90 -24.26
CA ASP A 185 11.75 33.73 -24.58
C ASP A 185 11.21 32.35 -24.20
N LEU A 186 11.11 32.07 -22.89
CA LEU A 186 10.50 30.83 -22.39
C LEU A 186 8.95 30.83 -22.45
N LEU A 187 8.34 32.02 -22.41
CA LEU A 187 6.89 32.20 -22.36
C LEU A 187 6.28 32.64 -23.69
N GLY A 188 7.08 32.88 -24.73
CA GLY A 188 6.59 33.15 -26.07
C GLY A 188 6.31 31.89 -26.86
N LEU A 189 5.41 32.04 -27.83
CA LEU A 189 5.00 30.97 -28.74
C LEU A 189 5.86 30.94 -30.01
N GLY A 190 6.86 31.83 -30.12
CA GLY A 190 7.83 31.83 -31.20
C GLY A 190 8.67 30.55 -31.21
N ASN A 191 8.93 30.00 -32.40
CA ASN A 191 9.71 28.76 -32.59
C ASN A 191 9.25 27.63 -31.65
N ILE A 192 7.96 27.28 -31.69
CA ILE A 192 7.34 26.29 -30.82
C ILE A 192 7.97 24.90 -30.95
N PHE A 193 8.57 24.58 -32.10
CA PHE A 193 9.24 23.31 -32.39
C PHE A 193 10.61 23.17 -31.69
N ILE A 194 11.17 24.25 -31.14
CA ILE A 194 12.44 24.24 -30.40
C ILE A 194 12.14 24.30 -28.90
N ASP A 195 12.75 23.38 -28.15
CA ASP A 195 12.64 23.27 -26.69
C ASP A 195 11.16 23.22 -26.20
N THR A 196 10.27 22.59 -26.98
CA THR A 196 8.83 22.50 -26.70
C THR A 196 8.52 21.96 -25.30
N PRO A 197 9.17 20.87 -24.81
CA PRO A 197 8.90 20.34 -23.48
C PRO A 197 9.31 21.33 -22.37
N ALA A 198 10.41 22.06 -22.56
CA ALA A 198 10.88 23.07 -21.63
C ALA A 198 9.92 24.26 -21.56
N LYS A 199 9.50 24.78 -22.72
CA LYS A 199 8.49 25.85 -22.82
C LYS A 199 7.15 25.46 -22.21
N SER A 200 6.66 24.24 -22.52
CA SER A 200 5.40 23.73 -21.97
C SER A 200 5.46 23.60 -20.44
N SER A 201 6.50 22.95 -19.93
CA SER A 201 6.67 22.74 -18.47
C SER A 201 6.83 24.07 -17.73
N PHE A 202 7.61 25.01 -18.28
CA PHE A 202 7.83 26.31 -17.66
C PHE A 202 6.55 27.13 -17.59
N ARG A 203 5.69 27.10 -18.62
CA ARG A 203 4.38 27.77 -18.60
C ARG A 203 3.48 27.30 -17.46
N ILE A 204 3.45 25.99 -17.21
CA ILE A 204 2.68 25.41 -16.09
C ILE A 204 3.30 25.84 -14.75
N ILE A 205 4.62 25.74 -14.65
CA ILE A 205 5.35 26.08 -13.42
C ILE A 205 5.21 27.57 -13.06
N VAL A 206 5.14 28.48 -14.03
CA VAL A 206 4.96 29.92 -13.75
C VAL A 206 3.66 30.20 -12.99
N LEU A 207 2.57 29.49 -13.30
CA LEU A 207 1.32 29.63 -12.55
C LEU A 207 1.48 29.22 -11.08
N LEU A 208 2.34 28.24 -10.80
CA LEU A 208 2.65 27.83 -9.43
C LEU A 208 3.45 28.89 -8.68
N PHE A 209 4.40 29.55 -9.36
CA PHE A 209 5.13 30.69 -8.77
C PHE A 209 4.21 31.85 -8.42
N ASP A 210 3.24 32.16 -9.30
CA ASP A 210 2.25 33.20 -9.06
C ASP A 210 1.31 32.82 -7.91
N PHE A 211 0.88 31.55 -7.85
CA PHE A 211 0.07 31.01 -6.75
C PHE A 211 0.80 31.08 -5.40
N LEU A 212 2.11 30.84 -5.40
CA LEU A 212 2.95 30.90 -4.20
C LEU A 212 3.44 32.32 -3.87
N ASN A 213 3.18 33.31 -4.74
CA ASN A 213 3.78 34.64 -4.65
C ASN A 213 5.31 34.58 -4.43
N ALA A 214 6.00 33.80 -5.27
CA ALA A 214 7.44 33.56 -5.18
C ALA A 214 8.19 34.12 -6.42
N THR A 215 9.42 34.60 -6.24
CA THR A 215 10.26 34.99 -7.38
C THR A 215 10.90 33.76 -8.02
N LYS A 216 10.93 33.73 -9.35
CA LYS A 216 11.44 32.60 -10.13
C LYS A 216 12.91 32.82 -10.51
N VAL A 217 13.78 31.91 -10.09
CA VAL A 217 15.18 31.87 -10.52
C VAL A 217 15.39 30.62 -11.37
N VAL A 218 15.63 30.82 -12.67
CA VAL A 218 15.78 29.73 -13.63
C VAL A 218 17.26 29.41 -13.83
N LYS A 219 17.64 28.17 -13.51
CA LYS A 219 18.94 27.60 -13.88
C LYS A 219 18.81 26.85 -15.19
N PHE A 220 19.55 27.30 -16.20
CA PHE A 220 19.58 26.64 -17.49
C PHE A 220 20.62 25.54 -17.52
N SER A 221 20.23 24.38 -18.03
CA SER A 221 21.13 23.25 -18.29
C SER A 221 21.09 22.93 -19.78
N GLU A 222 22.23 22.65 -20.39
CA GLU A 222 22.33 22.29 -21.82
C GLU A 222 21.89 20.84 -22.09
N THR A 223 21.86 20.01 -21.04
CA THR A 223 21.48 18.60 -21.14
C THR A 223 20.35 18.25 -20.17
N TRP A 224 19.46 17.36 -20.61
CA TRP A 224 18.45 16.75 -19.74
C TRP A 224 19.11 15.94 -18.63
N GLY A 225 20.10 15.13 -18.99
CA GLY A 225 20.98 14.46 -18.05
C GLY A 225 21.28 13.04 -18.49
N TYR A 226 22.57 12.78 -18.67
CA TYR A 226 23.16 11.54 -19.14
C TYR A 226 24.10 11.03 -18.06
N PHE A 227 24.15 9.71 -17.90
CA PHE A 227 25.08 9.07 -16.99
C PHE A 227 26.45 8.98 -17.64
N ILE A 228 27.40 9.80 -17.20
CA ILE A 228 28.77 9.86 -17.73
C ILE A 228 29.73 9.73 -16.55
N ASN A 229 30.69 8.81 -16.65
CA ASN A 229 31.75 8.61 -15.66
C ASN A 229 31.24 8.46 -14.21
N GLY A 230 30.18 7.68 -13.99
CA GLY A 230 29.67 7.39 -12.64
C GLY A 230 28.76 8.45 -12.03
N SER A 231 28.45 9.54 -12.74
CA SER A 231 27.52 10.58 -12.27
C SER A 231 26.54 11.01 -13.36
N TRP A 232 25.32 11.38 -12.95
CA TRP A 232 24.36 12.00 -13.84
C TRP A 232 24.74 13.47 -14.06
N ASN A 233 24.84 13.90 -15.32
CA ASN A 233 25.02 15.31 -15.66
C ASN A 233 23.66 16.02 -15.88
N GLY A 234 23.69 17.29 -16.23
CA GLY A 234 22.52 18.05 -16.65
C GLY A 234 21.46 18.26 -15.56
N MET A 235 20.21 18.45 -15.99
CA MET A 235 19.07 18.69 -15.10
C MET A 235 18.79 17.48 -14.18
N ILE A 236 18.94 16.26 -14.68
CA ILE A 236 18.79 15.04 -13.89
C ILE A 236 19.96 14.89 -12.91
N GLY A 237 21.18 15.32 -13.24
CA GLY A 237 22.29 15.36 -12.27
C GLY A 237 21.95 16.14 -11.00
N THR A 238 21.20 17.23 -11.15
CA THR A 238 20.71 18.04 -10.01
C THR A 238 19.55 17.40 -9.24
N LEU A 239 18.84 16.42 -9.82
CA LEU A 239 17.63 15.77 -9.24
C LEU A 239 17.78 14.25 -9.00
N GLY A 240 18.90 13.66 -9.42
CA GLY A 240 18.99 12.24 -9.78
C GLY A 240 18.98 11.29 -8.60
N ARG A 241 19.40 11.73 -7.41
CA ARG A 241 19.38 10.88 -6.20
C ARG A 241 17.96 10.48 -5.79
N LEU A 242 16.99 11.39 -5.94
CA LEU A 242 15.59 11.11 -5.63
C LEU A 242 14.95 10.22 -6.70
N VAL A 243 15.22 10.50 -7.98
CA VAL A 243 14.65 9.73 -9.10
C VAL A 243 15.16 8.30 -9.10
N MET A 244 16.47 8.08 -8.90
CA MET A 244 17.04 6.74 -8.81
C MET A 244 16.47 5.95 -7.64
N PHE A 245 16.28 6.60 -6.49
CA PHE A 245 15.64 5.97 -5.33
C PHE A 245 14.19 5.56 -5.62
N LEU A 246 13.40 6.44 -6.26
CA LEU A 246 12.01 6.14 -6.62
C LEU A 246 11.89 5.00 -7.64
N VAL A 247 12.77 4.98 -8.65
CA VAL A 247 12.81 3.90 -9.65
C VAL A 247 13.20 2.58 -8.98
N PHE A 248 14.24 2.58 -8.14
CA PHE A 248 14.65 1.39 -7.39
C PHE A 248 13.50 0.88 -6.50
N LEU A 249 12.84 1.77 -5.76
CA LEU A 249 11.71 1.44 -4.91
C LEU A 249 10.55 0.83 -5.72
N ALA A 250 10.24 1.38 -6.90
CA ALA A 250 9.21 0.85 -7.78
C ALA A 250 9.56 -0.58 -8.28
N PHE A 251 10.82 -0.84 -8.64
CA PHE A 251 11.25 -2.17 -9.05
C PHE A 251 11.18 -3.19 -7.90
N VAL A 252 11.55 -2.81 -6.68
CA VAL A 252 11.40 -3.68 -5.51
C VAL A 252 9.94 -4.02 -5.27
N PHE A 253 9.03 -3.03 -5.32
CA PHE A 253 7.60 -3.28 -5.15
C PHE A 253 7.03 -4.18 -6.24
N LEU A 254 7.38 -3.95 -7.51
CA LEU A 254 6.97 -4.81 -8.62
C LEU A 254 7.45 -6.25 -8.43
N TYR A 255 8.71 -6.44 -8.03
CA TYR A 255 9.25 -7.77 -7.74
C TYR A 255 8.48 -8.45 -6.60
N THR A 256 8.26 -7.76 -5.48
CA THR A 256 7.54 -8.33 -4.32
C THR A 256 6.09 -8.68 -4.64
N SER A 257 5.43 -7.85 -5.46
CA SER A 257 4.05 -8.10 -5.88
C SER A 257 3.98 -9.29 -6.84
N TYR A 258 4.93 -9.39 -7.77
CA TYR A 258 4.99 -10.48 -8.74
C TYR A 258 5.29 -11.82 -8.06
N SER A 259 6.27 -11.85 -7.14
CA SER A 259 6.60 -13.06 -6.38
C SER A 259 5.42 -13.53 -5.52
N ALA A 260 4.70 -12.60 -4.88
CA ALA A 260 3.51 -12.93 -4.11
C ALA A 260 2.38 -13.49 -5.00
N ASN A 261 2.17 -12.90 -6.18
CA ASN A 261 1.13 -13.36 -7.11
C ASN A 261 1.38 -14.79 -7.61
N ILE A 262 2.64 -15.16 -7.90
CA ILE A 262 2.99 -16.54 -8.26
C ILE A 262 2.61 -17.52 -7.14
N VAL A 263 2.92 -17.17 -5.88
CA VAL A 263 2.60 -18.02 -4.72
C VAL A 263 1.08 -18.20 -4.60
N VAL A 264 0.30 -17.13 -4.76
CA VAL A 264 -1.17 -17.20 -4.71
C VAL A 264 -1.72 -18.08 -5.84
N LEU A 265 -1.18 -17.95 -7.06
CA LEU A 265 -1.61 -18.78 -8.19
C LEU A 265 -1.31 -20.26 -7.97
N LEU A 266 -0.13 -20.60 -7.46
CA LEU A 266 0.23 -21.98 -7.14
C LEU A 266 -0.60 -22.56 -5.99
N GLN A 267 -1.03 -21.73 -5.04
CA GLN A 267 -1.91 -22.14 -3.95
C GLN A 267 -3.40 -22.18 -4.32
N SER A 268 -3.78 -21.61 -5.48
CA SER A 268 -5.18 -21.54 -5.87
C SER A 268 -5.71 -22.91 -6.31
N THR A 269 -6.88 -23.28 -5.81
CA THR A 269 -7.57 -24.53 -6.17
C THR A 269 -8.24 -24.43 -7.54
N SER A 270 -8.19 -25.50 -8.33
CA SER A 270 -8.84 -25.54 -9.66
C SER A 270 -10.36 -25.46 -9.58
N ASN A 271 -10.95 -24.59 -10.40
CA ASN A 271 -12.41 -24.38 -10.50
C ASN A 271 -13.04 -24.98 -11.77
N GLN A 272 -12.41 -26.00 -12.35
CA GLN A 272 -12.81 -26.54 -13.66
C GLN A 272 -14.10 -27.38 -13.66
N ILE A 273 -14.45 -28.09 -12.58
CA ILE A 273 -15.58 -29.03 -12.58
C ILE A 273 -16.81 -28.37 -11.94
N ARG A 274 -17.70 -27.77 -12.73
CA ARG A 274 -18.90 -27.08 -12.20
C ARG A 274 -20.20 -27.77 -12.54
N THR A 275 -20.25 -28.45 -13.68
CA THR A 275 -21.47 -29.03 -14.21
C THR A 275 -21.44 -30.55 -14.15
N LEU A 276 -22.62 -31.16 -14.28
CA LEU A 276 -22.74 -32.61 -14.37
C LEU A 276 -22.02 -33.19 -15.60
N SER A 277 -21.96 -32.42 -16.69
CA SER A 277 -21.22 -32.77 -17.90
C SER A 277 -19.71 -32.81 -17.64
N ASP A 278 -19.18 -31.83 -16.91
CA ASP A 278 -17.75 -31.81 -16.54
C ASP A 278 -17.41 -33.00 -15.65
N LEU A 279 -18.31 -33.35 -14.71
CA LEU A 279 -18.14 -34.51 -13.84
C LEU A 279 -18.11 -35.82 -14.65
N LEU A 280 -18.96 -35.96 -15.68
CA LEU A 280 -19.01 -37.13 -16.56
C LEU A 280 -17.67 -37.36 -17.28
N HIS A 281 -17.08 -36.30 -17.84
CA HIS A 281 -15.80 -36.36 -18.58
C HIS A 281 -14.57 -36.34 -17.67
N SER A 282 -14.74 -36.05 -16.37
CA SER A 282 -13.66 -36.02 -15.40
C SER A 282 -13.09 -37.42 -15.13
N ARG A 283 -11.85 -37.46 -14.65
CA ARG A 283 -11.22 -38.70 -14.17
C ARG A 283 -11.67 -39.10 -12.76
N LEU A 284 -12.59 -38.36 -12.13
CA LEU A 284 -13.08 -38.67 -10.79
C LEU A 284 -13.92 -39.94 -10.79
N GLU A 285 -13.74 -40.73 -9.74
CA GLU A 285 -14.65 -41.81 -9.38
C GLU A 285 -15.84 -41.24 -8.60
N LEU A 286 -17.04 -41.79 -8.83
CA LEU A 286 -18.27 -41.36 -8.16
C LEU A 286 -18.72 -42.42 -7.15
N GLY A 287 -18.95 -41.99 -5.91
CA GLY A 287 -19.53 -42.81 -4.84
C GLY A 287 -20.92 -42.37 -4.47
N LEU A 288 -21.69 -43.31 -3.89
CA LEU A 288 -23.06 -43.08 -3.48
C LEU A 288 -23.24 -43.38 -1.98
N GLU A 289 -23.89 -42.47 -1.27
CA GLU A 289 -24.34 -42.72 0.10
C GLU A 289 -25.39 -43.85 0.13
N ARG A 290 -25.27 -44.76 1.11
CA ARG A 290 -26.25 -45.80 1.41
C ARG A 290 -27.54 -45.24 2.01
N ALA A 291 -28.29 -44.50 1.21
CA ALA A 291 -29.60 -43.98 1.56
C ALA A 291 -30.69 -44.58 0.67
N SER A 292 -31.87 -44.82 1.25
CA SER A 292 -33.01 -45.42 0.53
C SER A 292 -33.47 -44.57 -0.66
N PHE A 293 -33.40 -43.23 -0.54
CA PHE A 293 -33.82 -42.31 -1.61
C PHE A 293 -32.85 -42.30 -2.79
N ASN A 294 -31.55 -42.52 -2.57
CA ASN A 294 -30.55 -42.55 -3.63
C ASN A 294 -30.85 -43.66 -4.66
N LYS A 295 -31.42 -44.79 -4.22
CA LYS A 295 -31.83 -45.86 -5.15
C LYS A 295 -32.87 -45.39 -6.18
N PHE A 296 -33.75 -44.46 -5.80
CA PHE A 296 -34.76 -43.91 -6.70
C PHE A 296 -34.17 -42.88 -7.67
N TYR A 297 -33.39 -41.91 -7.16
CA TYR A 297 -32.81 -40.85 -8.00
C TYR A 297 -31.75 -41.34 -8.99
N PHE A 298 -31.07 -42.45 -8.67
CA PHE A 298 -30.12 -43.09 -9.59
C PHE A 298 -30.73 -44.31 -10.31
N SER A 299 -32.05 -44.45 -10.29
CA SER A 299 -32.74 -45.48 -11.07
C SER A 299 -32.83 -45.07 -12.55
N SER A 300 -32.78 -46.07 -13.43
CA SER A 300 -32.95 -45.86 -14.87
C SER A 300 -34.27 -45.19 -15.25
N ALA A 301 -35.31 -45.34 -14.43
CA ALA A 301 -36.62 -44.71 -14.62
C ALA A 301 -36.59 -43.20 -14.39
N TYR A 302 -35.86 -42.71 -13.38
CA TYR A 302 -35.75 -41.28 -13.08
C TYR A 302 -34.78 -40.57 -14.04
N THR A 303 -33.70 -41.24 -14.44
CA THR A 303 -32.68 -40.65 -15.32
C THR A 303 -33.04 -40.68 -16.80
N ALA A 304 -34.19 -41.23 -17.19
CA ALA A 304 -34.59 -41.39 -18.59
C ALA A 304 -34.82 -40.05 -19.32
N ASP A 305 -35.18 -39.01 -18.58
CA ASP A 305 -35.52 -37.69 -19.12
C ASP A 305 -34.27 -36.84 -19.49
N ASP A 306 -33.14 -37.09 -18.83
CA ASP A 306 -31.89 -36.34 -19.03
C ASP A 306 -30.76 -37.27 -19.54
N PRO A 307 -30.27 -37.05 -20.78
CA PRO A 307 -29.24 -37.89 -21.38
C PRO A 307 -27.92 -37.87 -20.61
N ILE A 308 -27.59 -36.75 -19.92
CA ILE A 308 -26.34 -36.62 -19.16
C ILE A 308 -26.43 -37.46 -17.89
N LYS A 309 -27.58 -37.42 -17.18
CA LYS A 309 -27.80 -38.24 -15.98
C LYS A 309 -27.77 -39.72 -16.32
N LYS A 310 -28.40 -40.13 -17.42
CA LYS A 310 -28.35 -41.50 -17.91
C LYS A 310 -26.91 -41.96 -18.17
N ALA A 311 -26.15 -41.17 -18.94
CA ALA A 311 -24.76 -41.46 -19.24
C ALA A 311 -23.90 -41.56 -17.96
N LEU A 312 -24.14 -40.70 -16.96
CA LEU A 312 -23.42 -40.74 -15.70
C LEU A 312 -23.67 -42.04 -14.92
N VAL A 313 -24.93 -42.48 -14.82
CA VAL A 313 -25.26 -43.72 -14.09
C VAL A 313 -24.64 -44.93 -14.78
N GLU A 314 -24.76 -45.01 -16.11
CA GLU A 314 -24.23 -46.12 -16.90
C GLU A 314 -22.70 -46.18 -16.88
N THR A 315 -22.02 -45.03 -16.90
CA THR A 315 -20.54 -44.99 -16.98
C THR A 315 -19.85 -45.05 -15.62
N LYS A 316 -20.33 -44.31 -14.61
CA LYS A 316 -19.60 -44.08 -13.34
C LYS A 316 -20.13 -44.87 -12.15
N ILE A 317 -21.43 -45.23 -12.13
CA ILE A 317 -22.09 -45.78 -10.92
C ILE A 317 -22.42 -47.26 -11.09
N ALA A 318 -22.95 -47.65 -12.25
CA ALA A 318 -23.43 -49.00 -12.52
C ALA A 318 -22.99 -49.54 -13.90
N PRO A 319 -21.67 -49.66 -14.17
CA PRO A 319 -21.15 -50.11 -15.47
C PRO A 319 -21.55 -51.54 -15.87
N LYS A 320 -22.07 -52.35 -14.93
CA LYS A 320 -22.62 -53.70 -15.18
C LYS A 320 -24.05 -53.87 -14.64
N GLY A 321 -24.79 -52.78 -14.43
CA GLY A 321 -26.15 -52.82 -13.87
C GLY A 321 -26.23 -53.13 -12.36
N VAL A 322 -25.09 -53.34 -11.70
CA VAL A 322 -24.99 -53.43 -10.23
C VAL A 322 -24.47 -52.09 -9.70
N LEU A 323 -25.13 -51.54 -8.68
CA LEU A 323 -24.66 -50.33 -7.99
C LEU A 323 -23.30 -50.62 -7.34
N THR A 324 -22.24 -50.05 -7.93
CA THR A 324 -20.90 -50.13 -7.39
C THR A 324 -20.62 -48.90 -6.51
N ASN A 325 -19.70 -49.02 -5.55
CA ASN A 325 -19.25 -47.92 -4.69
C ASN A 325 -20.33 -47.27 -3.80
N VAL A 326 -21.27 -48.07 -3.28
CA VAL A 326 -22.21 -47.63 -2.24
C VAL A 326 -21.56 -47.77 -0.87
N MET A 327 -21.40 -46.65 -0.15
CA MET A 327 -20.72 -46.59 1.14
C MET A 327 -21.50 -45.75 2.15
N ASP A 328 -21.14 -45.87 3.42
CA ASP A 328 -21.68 -45.01 4.47
C ASP A 328 -21.13 -43.58 4.35
N ILE A 329 -21.84 -42.59 4.91
CA ILE A 329 -21.48 -41.17 4.77
C ILE A 329 -20.06 -40.91 5.29
N GLU A 330 -19.72 -41.43 6.47
CA GLU A 330 -18.41 -41.20 7.06
C GLU A 330 -17.28 -41.80 6.20
N GLN A 331 -17.50 -43.02 5.69
CA GLN A 331 -16.54 -43.69 4.81
C GLN A 331 -16.35 -42.93 3.50
N GLY A 332 -17.43 -42.40 2.91
CA GLY A 332 -17.38 -41.59 1.69
C GLY A 332 -16.65 -40.28 1.89
N VAL A 333 -16.90 -39.57 2.98
CA VAL A 333 -16.20 -38.31 3.31
C VAL A 333 -14.70 -38.57 3.54
N ARG A 334 -14.32 -39.64 4.24
CA ARG A 334 -12.89 -40.01 4.41
C ARG A 334 -12.23 -40.42 3.10
N THR A 335 -12.98 -41.03 2.18
CA THR A 335 -12.47 -41.40 0.86
C THR A 335 -12.24 -40.15 0.00
N MET A 336 -13.15 -39.17 0.11
CA MET A 336 -13.04 -37.85 -0.53
C MET A 336 -11.82 -37.06 -0.06
N GLN A 337 -11.36 -37.27 1.18
CA GLN A 337 -10.14 -36.64 1.69
C GLN A 337 -8.86 -37.28 1.12
N LYS A 338 -8.84 -38.60 0.92
CA LYS A 338 -7.61 -39.34 0.55
C LYS A 338 -7.30 -39.37 -0.94
N LYS A 339 -8.34 -39.37 -1.78
CA LYS A 339 -8.19 -39.51 -3.23
C LYS A 339 -9.16 -38.58 -3.96
N PRO A 340 -8.85 -38.16 -5.19
CA PRO A 340 -9.76 -37.36 -6.01
C PRO A 340 -11.05 -38.16 -6.29
N PHE A 341 -12.11 -37.84 -5.56
CA PHE A 341 -13.36 -38.61 -5.51
C PHE A 341 -14.56 -37.69 -5.42
N ALA A 342 -15.59 -37.96 -6.22
CA ALA A 342 -16.88 -37.30 -6.12
C ALA A 342 -17.82 -38.17 -5.27
N PHE A 343 -18.49 -37.60 -4.28
CA PHE A 343 -19.38 -38.35 -3.39
C PHE A 343 -20.76 -37.72 -3.34
N ASN A 344 -21.78 -38.49 -3.73
CA ASN A 344 -23.17 -38.08 -3.60
C ASN A 344 -23.70 -38.44 -2.21
N MET A 345 -23.97 -37.42 -1.39
CA MET A 345 -24.47 -37.53 -0.03
C MET A 345 -25.48 -36.41 0.27
N ASN A 346 -26.24 -36.57 1.36
CA ASN A 346 -27.03 -35.48 1.91
C ASN A 346 -26.11 -34.33 2.34
N THR A 347 -26.24 -33.18 1.69
CA THR A 347 -25.36 -32.01 1.89
C THR A 347 -25.35 -31.54 3.34
N GLY A 348 -26.50 -31.51 4.01
CA GLY A 348 -26.59 -30.97 5.37
C GLY A 348 -25.89 -31.83 6.42
N THR A 349 -26.07 -33.16 6.37
CA THR A 349 -25.36 -34.09 7.26
C THR A 349 -23.89 -34.25 6.84
N GLY A 350 -23.64 -34.32 5.53
CA GLY A 350 -22.32 -34.44 4.94
C GLY A 350 -21.40 -33.29 5.34
N TYR A 351 -21.86 -32.05 5.20
CA TYR A 351 -21.06 -30.87 5.57
C TYR A 351 -20.75 -30.79 7.06
N ARG A 352 -21.57 -31.38 7.93
CA ARG A 352 -21.30 -31.47 9.37
C ARG A 352 -20.12 -32.39 9.67
N ILE A 353 -19.96 -33.46 8.90
CA ILE A 353 -18.83 -34.40 9.02
C ILE A 353 -17.59 -33.81 8.34
N VAL A 354 -17.76 -33.22 7.15
CA VAL A 354 -16.67 -32.55 6.43
C VAL A 354 -16.05 -31.45 7.28
N SER A 355 -16.85 -30.61 7.95
CA SER A 355 -16.32 -29.53 8.81
C SER A 355 -15.52 -30.05 10.01
N ALA A 356 -15.79 -31.29 10.45
CA ALA A 356 -15.08 -31.94 11.56
C ALA A 356 -13.80 -32.67 11.12
N ILE A 357 -13.76 -33.21 9.90
CA ILE A 357 -12.63 -34.04 9.41
C ILE A 357 -11.64 -33.24 8.55
N PHE A 358 -12.13 -32.32 7.72
CA PHE A 358 -11.31 -31.63 6.73
C PHE A 358 -10.53 -30.48 7.35
N GLN A 359 -9.29 -30.33 6.92
CA GLN A 359 -8.45 -29.19 7.25
C GLN A 359 -8.89 -27.94 6.49
N GLU A 360 -8.47 -26.76 6.94
CA GLU A 360 -8.95 -25.49 6.38
C GLU A 360 -8.65 -25.35 4.88
N HIS A 361 -7.46 -25.77 4.44
CA HIS A 361 -7.07 -25.73 3.03
C HIS A 361 -7.83 -26.75 2.16
N GLU A 362 -8.16 -27.92 2.71
CA GLU A 362 -8.93 -28.96 2.00
C GLU A 362 -10.38 -28.50 1.74
N LYS A 363 -10.94 -27.69 2.64
CA LYS A 363 -12.30 -27.12 2.47
C LYS A 363 -12.39 -26.19 1.27
N CYS A 364 -11.31 -25.48 0.94
CA CYS A 364 -11.28 -24.51 -0.16
C CYS A 364 -11.43 -25.18 -1.53
N GLY A 365 -11.02 -26.45 -1.65
CA GLY A 365 -11.15 -27.24 -2.88
C GLY A 365 -12.51 -27.92 -3.08
N LEU A 366 -13.42 -27.84 -2.10
CA LEU A 366 -14.73 -28.49 -2.19
C LEU A 366 -15.63 -27.80 -3.21
N GLN A 367 -16.21 -28.59 -4.12
CA GLN A 367 -17.18 -28.15 -5.10
C GLN A 367 -18.50 -28.90 -4.90
N GLU A 368 -19.61 -28.18 -5.11
CA GLU A 368 -20.96 -28.72 -4.97
C GLU A 368 -21.62 -28.68 -6.34
N ILE A 369 -22.18 -29.82 -6.75
CA ILE A 369 -22.90 -29.98 -8.02
C ILE A 369 -24.29 -30.48 -7.67
N GLU A 370 -25.31 -29.74 -8.07
CA GLU A 370 -26.70 -30.11 -7.84
C GLU A 370 -27.09 -31.23 -8.82
N TYR A 371 -27.41 -32.42 -8.29
CA TYR A 371 -27.91 -33.55 -9.08
C TYR A 371 -29.44 -33.64 -9.05
N ILE A 372 -30.01 -33.48 -7.86
CA ILE A 372 -31.45 -33.47 -7.61
C ILE A 372 -31.92 -32.03 -7.69
N THR A 373 -32.77 -31.72 -8.66
CA THR A 373 -33.41 -30.40 -8.71
C THR A 373 -34.41 -30.30 -7.58
N ASN A 374 -34.24 -29.30 -6.72
CA ASN A 374 -35.20 -29.02 -5.65
C ASN A 374 -36.52 -28.51 -6.23
N SER A 375 -37.41 -29.43 -6.61
CA SER A 375 -38.82 -29.09 -6.74
C SER A 375 -39.37 -28.90 -5.34
N ASN A 376 -40.02 -27.76 -5.08
CA ASN A 376 -40.67 -27.46 -3.81
C ASN A 376 -42.17 -27.76 -3.93
N PRO A 377 -42.63 -29.02 -3.82
CA PRO A 377 -44.04 -29.36 -4.00
C PRO A 377 -44.97 -28.67 -3.00
N TRP A 378 -44.43 -28.22 -1.85
CA TRP A 378 -45.16 -27.52 -0.80
C TRP A 378 -45.46 -26.04 -1.09
N LEU A 379 -44.88 -25.47 -2.17
CA LEU A 379 -45.03 -24.06 -2.53
C LEU A 379 -46.49 -23.68 -2.84
N CYS A 380 -47.34 -24.67 -3.14
CA CYS A 380 -48.77 -24.47 -3.36
C CYS A 380 -49.56 -24.10 -2.08
N SER A 381 -48.96 -24.23 -0.89
CA SER A 381 -49.62 -23.90 0.38
C SER A 381 -49.29 -22.48 0.86
N ARG A 382 -50.31 -21.62 0.89
CA ARG A 382 -50.21 -20.22 1.38
C ARG A 382 -49.71 -20.12 2.82
N ARG A 383 -49.98 -21.13 3.66
CA ARG A 383 -49.46 -21.20 5.05
C ARG A 383 -47.95 -21.47 5.08
N TYR A 384 -47.46 -22.31 4.17
CA TYR A 384 -46.05 -22.65 4.08
C TYR A 384 -45.22 -21.45 3.60
N ILE A 385 -45.74 -20.69 2.63
CA ILE A 385 -45.15 -19.42 2.18
C ILE A 385 -44.98 -18.46 3.36
N ARG A 386 -46.01 -18.30 4.20
CA ARG A 386 -45.93 -17.41 5.37
C ARG A 386 -44.84 -17.83 6.36
N ILE A 387 -44.62 -19.13 6.57
CA ILE A 387 -43.55 -19.67 7.44
C ILE A 387 -42.17 -19.36 6.84
N GLN A 388 -42.03 -19.41 5.51
CA GLN A 388 -40.80 -19.01 4.82
C GLN A 388 -40.58 -17.49 4.88
N GLU A 389 -41.61 -16.67 4.67
CA GLU A 389 -41.54 -15.19 4.76
C GLU A 389 -41.07 -14.72 6.14
N HIS A 390 -41.53 -15.39 7.20
CA HIS A 390 -41.11 -15.08 8.59
C HIS A 390 -39.73 -15.66 8.92
N GLY A 391 -39.11 -16.42 8.01
CA GLY A 391 -37.80 -17.05 8.22
C GLY A 391 -37.80 -18.20 9.22
N LEU A 392 -38.96 -18.68 9.67
CA LEU A 392 -39.06 -19.79 10.63
C LEU A 392 -38.46 -21.08 10.05
N SER A 393 -38.73 -21.38 8.78
CA SER A 393 -38.15 -22.53 8.09
C SER A 393 -36.62 -22.42 7.96
N ASP A 394 -36.10 -21.22 7.66
CA ASP A 394 -34.66 -20.99 7.58
C ASP A 394 -33.99 -21.14 8.95
N ARG A 395 -34.65 -20.71 10.04
CA ARG A 395 -34.16 -20.92 11.40
C ARG A 395 -33.99 -22.41 11.73
N GLU A 396 -35.05 -23.21 11.51
CA GLU A 396 -35.00 -24.66 11.80
C GLU A 396 -33.96 -25.36 10.91
N ASN A 397 -33.87 -24.99 9.63
CA ASN A 397 -32.88 -25.56 8.71
C ASN A 397 -31.44 -25.24 9.15
N ARG A 398 -31.16 -24.03 9.64
CA ARG A 398 -29.83 -23.66 10.16
C ARG A 398 -29.44 -24.39 11.44
N LEU A 399 -30.41 -24.84 12.24
CA LEU A 399 -30.16 -25.61 13.46
C LEU A 399 -29.80 -27.06 13.16
N ILE A 400 -30.43 -27.65 12.14
CA ILE A 400 -30.31 -29.07 11.81
C ILE A 400 -29.21 -29.31 10.76
N TYR A 401 -29.22 -28.54 9.67
CA TYR A 401 -28.33 -28.75 8.53
C TYR A 401 -27.11 -27.84 8.58
N ALA A 402 -25.93 -28.43 8.39
CA ALA A 402 -24.72 -27.66 8.21
C ALA A 402 -24.66 -27.11 6.78
N LYS A 403 -24.26 -25.85 6.64
CA LYS A 403 -23.93 -25.26 5.35
C LYS A 403 -22.50 -25.64 4.95
N LYS A 404 -22.20 -25.51 3.65
CA LYS A 404 -20.82 -25.63 3.15
C LYS A 404 -19.88 -24.75 4.00
N PRO A 405 -18.79 -25.29 4.54
CA PRO A 405 -17.88 -24.52 5.36
C PRO A 405 -17.20 -23.44 4.52
N ALA A 406 -17.13 -22.21 5.06
CA ALA A 406 -16.41 -21.12 4.43
C ALA A 406 -14.89 -21.34 4.59
N CYS A 407 -14.14 -21.19 3.50
CA CYS A 407 -12.69 -21.20 3.52
C CYS A 407 -12.19 -19.85 4.08
N THR A 408 -11.61 -19.85 5.29
CA THR A 408 -11.08 -18.63 5.91
C THR A 408 -9.64 -18.33 5.51
N VAL A 409 -8.86 -19.37 5.20
CA VAL A 409 -7.45 -19.28 4.80
C VAL A 409 -7.21 -20.17 3.58
N MET A 410 -6.86 -19.56 2.44
CA MET A 410 -6.48 -20.28 1.21
C MET A 410 -5.07 -20.88 1.25
N GLY A 411 -4.24 -20.50 2.22
CA GLY A 411 -2.88 -21.02 2.34
C GLY A 411 -2.86 -22.38 3.02
N GLY A 412 -2.47 -23.45 2.32
CA GLY A 412 -2.21 -24.70 3.03
C GLY A 412 -1.91 -25.99 2.28
N SER A 413 -1.57 -26.01 1.00
CA SER A 413 -0.81 -27.13 0.44
C SER A 413 0.23 -26.62 -0.56
N PHE A 414 1.50 -26.88 -0.27
CA PHE A 414 2.57 -26.72 -1.25
C PHE A 414 2.69 -28.05 -1.98
N ASP A 415 1.99 -28.18 -3.09
CA ASP A 415 2.26 -29.28 -4.00
C ASP A 415 3.60 -29.03 -4.70
N SER A 416 4.43 -30.07 -4.77
CA SER A 416 5.71 -29.98 -5.48
C SER A 416 5.44 -29.71 -6.95
N VAL A 417 5.91 -28.57 -7.46
CA VAL A 417 5.78 -28.22 -8.87
C VAL A 417 6.60 -29.23 -9.68
N ASN A 418 5.96 -29.87 -10.67
CA ASN A 418 6.64 -30.86 -11.49
C ASN A 418 7.61 -30.17 -12.46
N MET A 419 8.72 -30.84 -12.75
CA MET A 419 9.71 -30.33 -13.72
C MET A 419 9.13 -30.12 -15.12
N VAL A 420 8.05 -30.85 -15.44
CA VAL A 420 7.28 -30.71 -16.68
C VAL A 420 6.66 -29.31 -16.80
N ASP A 421 6.22 -28.71 -15.69
CA ASP A 421 5.59 -27.38 -15.68
C ASP A 421 6.64 -26.26 -15.85
N PHE A 422 7.88 -26.51 -15.43
CA PHE A 422 9.00 -25.57 -15.56
C PHE A 422 9.75 -25.68 -16.91
N TYR A 423 9.52 -26.76 -17.67
CA TYR A 423 10.20 -27.04 -18.93
C TYR A 423 10.15 -25.90 -19.97
N PRO A 424 9.02 -25.20 -20.19
CA PRO A 424 8.97 -24.09 -21.15
C PRO A 424 9.91 -22.93 -20.78
N VAL A 425 10.12 -22.66 -19.48
CA VAL A 425 11.00 -21.60 -19.00
C VAL A 425 12.46 -21.94 -19.30
N CYS A 426 12.87 -23.19 -19.06
CA CYS A 426 14.19 -23.68 -19.42
C CYS A 426 14.47 -23.56 -20.93
N LEU A 427 13.47 -23.89 -21.77
CA LEU A 427 13.60 -23.75 -23.22
C LEU A 427 13.81 -22.29 -23.65
N ILE A 428 13.03 -21.36 -23.11
CA ILE A 428 13.19 -19.92 -23.41
C ILE A 428 14.58 -19.44 -23.01
N LEU A 429 15.09 -19.86 -21.85
CA LEU A 429 16.44 -19.53 -21.41
C LEU A 429 17.50 -20.09 -22.38
N LEU A 430 17.36 -21.34 -22.80
CA LEU A 430 18.27 -21.98 -23.76
C LEU A 430 18.28 -21.22 -25.10
N TYR A 431 17.10 -20.90 -25.65
CA TYR A 431 16.98 -20.13 -26.88
C TYR A 431 17.57 -18.73 -26.74
N GLY A 432 17.37 -18.07 -25.60
CA GLY A 432 17.97 -16.77 -25.30
C GLY A 432 19.51 -16.82 -25.26
N MET A 433 20.09 -17.86 -24.64
CA MET A 433 21.55 -18.06 -24.62
C MET A 433 22.11 -18.30 -26.02
N ILE A 434 21.46 -19.16 -26.82
CA ILE A 434 21.87 -19.42 -28.21
C ILE A 434 21.82 -18.14 -29.04
N LEU A 435 20.73 -17.36 -28.91
CA LEU A 435 20.58 -16.09 -29.62
C LEU A 435 21.65 -15.07 -29.21
N ALA A 436 22.00 -14.99 -27.92
CA ALA A 436 23.05 -14.11 -27.44
C ALA A 436 24.43 -14.47 -28.03
N PHE A 437 24.77 -15.76 -28.09
CA PHE A 437 26.02 -16.21 -28.73
C PHE A 437 26.04 -15.95 -30.24
N LEU A 438 24.90 -16.11 -30.93
CA LEU A 438 24.79 -15.78 -32.35
C LEU A 438 24.99 -14.28 -32.59
N LEU A 439 24.34 -13.42 -31.80
CA LEU A 439 24.50 -11.96 -31.89
C LEU A 439 25.94 -11.54 -31.60
N LEU A 440 26.58 -12.12 -30.58
CA LEU A 440 27.99 -11.87 -30.28
C LEU A 440 28.90 -12.29 -31.45
N GLY A 441 28.64 -13.45 -32.06
CA GLY A 441 29.37 -13.92 -33.23
C GLY A 441 29.23 -12.97 -34.42
N ILE A 442 28.01 -12.47 -34.68
CA ILE A 442 27.74 -11.47 -35.72
C ILE A 442 28.45 -10.17 -35.41
N GLU A 443 28.40 -9.69 -34.16
CA GLU A 443 29.07 -8.46 -33.74
C GLU A 443 30.59 -8.54 -33.96
N ILE A 444 31.23 -9.63 -33.53
CA ILE A 444 32.66 -9.86 -33.75
C ILE A 444 32.99 -9.90 -35.25
N PHE A 445 32.16 -10.56 -36.05
CA PHE A 445 32.36 -10.63 -37.50
C PHE A 445 32.27 -9.25 -38.16
N VAL A 446 31.24 -8.47 -37.82
CA VAL A 446 31.04 -7.10 -38.32
C VAL A 446 32.20 -6.21 -37.87
N HIS A 447 32.60 -6.28 -36.60
CA HIS A 447 33.71 -5.51 -36.06
C HIS A 447 35.04 -5.84 -36.77
N ARG A 448 35.33 -7.12 -37.02
CA ARG A 448 36.52 -7.53 -37.78
C ARG A 448 36.49 -7.06 -39.22
N LYS A 449 35.32 -7.07 -39.88
CA LYS A 449 35.17 -6.56 -41.25
C LYS A 449 35.38 -5.05 -41.30
N GLN A 450 34.82 -4.31 -40.36
CA GLN A 450 35.02 -2.86 -40.23
C GLN A 450 36.48 -2.49 -39.97
N MET A 451 37.18 -3.25 -39.11
CA MET A 451 38.61 -3.05 -38.84
C MET A 451 39.48 -3.32 -40.07
N LYS A 452 39.19 -4.36 -40.86
CA LYS A 452 39.91 -4.61 -42.12
C LYS A 452 39.73 -3.47 -43.13
N ILE A 453 38.50 -2.96 -43.28
CA ILE A 453 38.21 -1.83 -44.17
C ILE A 453 38.94 -0.56 -43.70
N ARG A 454 38.96 -0.28 -42.37
CA ARG A 454 39.72 0.84 -41.80
C ARG A 454 41.22 0.74 -42.04
N ASN A 455 41.80 -0.45 -41.89
CA ASN A 455 43.24 -0.64 -42.12
C ASN A 455 43.61 -0.51 -43.60
N GLN A 456 42.72 -0.85 -44.54
CA GLN A 456 42.95 -0.63 -45.97
C GLN A 456 42.92 0.87 -46.33
N LEU A 457 42.06 1.66 -45.69
CA LEU A 457 41.97 3.12 -45.86
C LEU A 457 43.11 3.93 -45.23
N GLN A 458 44.00 3.30 -44.45
CA GLN A 458 45.16 3.97 -43.83
C GLN A 458 46.49 3.66 -44.55
N VAL A 459 46.47 2.80 -45.58
CA VAL A 459 47.67 2.38 -46.34
C VAL A 459 47.72 3.02 -47.73
N GLU A 460 46.62 3.61 -48.21
CA GLU A 460 46.61 4.65 -49.26
C GLU A 460 46.78 6.04 -48.63
#